data_AF-A0A0R2GUP4-F1
#
_entry.id   AF-A0A0R2GUP4-F1
#
_cell.length_a   1.000
_cell.length_b   1.000
_cell.length_c   1.000
_cell.angle_alpha   90.00
_cell.angle_beta   90.00
_cell.angle_gamma   90.00
#
_symmetry.space_group_name_H-M   'P 1'
#
loop_
_entity.id
_entity.type
_entity.pdbx_description
1 polymer ?
#
loop_
_entity_poly.entity_id
_entity_poly.type
_entity_poly.pdbx_seq_one_letter_code
_entity_poly.pdbx_strand_id
1 'polypeptide(L)'
;MATGEYVVFVDHDDRLEPTSFAQLMALQERTQAEIVMANFFFYVEGEAGFQVAFSKDDYFEQVYTPTEWLAMEYKRDFGISECFSVPWGKLYRRQLWDDVAFPVD
;
A
#
# COMPACT_ATOMS: atom_id res chain seq x y z
N MET A 1 15.37 -7.68 13.09
CA MET A 1 15.55 -6.77 11.94
C MET A 1 15.18 -7.51 10.67
N ALA A 2 14.60 -6.82 9.69
CA ALA A 2 14.22 -7.40 8.40
C ALA A 2 15.47 -7.70 7.55
N THR A 3 15.56 -8.90 6.98
CA THR A 3 16.68 -9.34 6.12
C THR A 3 16.25 -9.68 4.68
N GLY A 4 14.95 -9.55 4.38
CA GLY A 4 14.42 -9.79 3.04
C GLY A 4 14.86 -8.73 2.03
N GLU A 5 14.66 -9.00 0.74
CA GLU A 5 14.86 -8.00 -0.32
C GLU A 5 13.80 -6.88 -0.25
N TYR A 6 12.62 -7.21 0.27
CA TYR A 6 11.50 -6.30 0.43
C TYR A 6 11.05 -6.20 1.89
N VAL A 7 10.42 -5.07 2.21
CA VAL A 7 9.81 -4.78 3.50
C VAL A 7 8.33 -4.49 3.29
N VAL A 8 7.50 -5.00 4.20
CA VAL A 8 6.09 -4.67 4.33
C VAL A 8 5.82 -4.26 5.77
N PHE A 9 4.91 -3.32 5.98
CA PHE A 9 4.40 -2.95 7.29
C PHE A 9 2.95 -3.43 7.39
N VAL A 10 2.61 -3.97 8.55
CA VAL A 10 1.28 -4.48 8.86
C VAL A 10 0.98 -4.04 10.27
N ASP A 11 -0.09 -3.28 10.46
CA ASP A 11 -0.51 -2.91 11.79
C ASP A 11 -1.20 -4.10 12.48
N HIS A 12 -1.09 -4.17 13.80
CA HIS A 12 -1.57 -5.31 14.58
C HIS A 12 -3.10 -5.50 14.54
N ASP A 13 -3.83 -4.46 14.19
CA ASP A 13 -5.29 -4.36 14.07
C ASP A 13 -5.78 -4.59 12.63
N ASP A 14 -4.87 -4.76 11.68
CA ASP A 14 -5.21 -5.06 10.29
C ASP A 14 -5.42 -6.54 10.02
N ARG A 15 -6.21 -6.80 8.97
CA ARG A 15 -6.38 -8.13 8.39
C ARG A 15 -5.89 -8.12 6.95
N LEU A 16 -5.22 -9.20 6.54
CA LEU A 16 -4.71 -9.36 5.19
C LEU A 16 -5.48 -10.45 4.45
N GLU A 17 -5.70 -10.23 3.16
CA GLU A 17 -6.16 -11.31 2.29
C GLU A 17 -5.02 -12.32 2.08
N PRO A 18 -5.29 -13.63 2.03
CA PRO A 18 -4.25 -14.66 1.93
C PRO A 18 -3.28 -14.48 0.75
N THR A 19 -3.73 -13.81 -0.32
CA THR A 19 -2.95 -13.59 -1.54
C THR A 19 -2.34 -12.19 -1.66
N SER A 20 -2.55 -11.29 -0.68
CA SER A 20 -2.13 -9.88 -0.78
C SER A 20 -0.65 -9.73 -1.15
N PHE A 21 0.25 -10.39 -0.45
CA PHE A 21 1.69 -10.27 -0.73
C PHE A 21 2.11 -10.94 -2.04
N ALA A 22 1.49 -12.06 -2.40
CA ALA A 22 1.76 -12.73 -3.68
C ALA A 22 1.37 -11.82 -4.86
N GLN A 23 0.25 -11.11 -4.75
CA GLN A 23 -0.19 -10.14 -5.75
C GLN A 23 0.73 -8.93 -5.84
N LEU A 24 1.16 -8.37 -4.71
CA LEU A 24 2.14 -7.27 -4.68
C LEU A 24 3.48 -7.68 -5.28
N MET A 25 3.99 -8.88 -4.95
CA MET A 25 5.22 -9.42 -5.55
C MET A 25 5.07 -9.63 -7.06
N ALA A 26 3.97 -10.22 -7.52
CA ALA A 26 3.74 -10.40 -8.95
C ALA A 26 3.62 -9.07 -9.71
N LEU A 27 3.06 -8.02 -9.07
CA LEU A 27 3.02 -6.68 -9.64
C LEU A 27 4.41 -6.03 -9.66
N GLN A 28 5.20 -6.22 -8.60
CA GLN A 28 6.61 -5.81 -8.55
C GLN A 28 7.41 -6.46 -9.68
N GLU A 29 7.29 -7.77 -9.89
CA GLU A 29 8.02 -8.49 -10.93
C GLU A 29 7.67 -7.99 -12.33
N ARG A 30 6.40 -7.66 -12.61
CA ARG A 30 5.98 -7.15 -13.93
C ARG A 30 6.37 -5.69 -14.16
N THR A 31 6.28 -4.86 -13.14
CA THR A 31 6.46 -3.41 -13.28
C THR A 31 7.87 -2.94 -12.97
N GLN A 32 8.64 -3.74 -12.24
CA GLN A 32 9.95 -3.40 -11.69
C GLN A 32 9.91 -2.13 -10.82
N ALA A 33 8.75 -1.77 -10.28
CA ALA A 33 8.60 -0.63 -9.38
C ALA A 33 9.33 -0.86 -8.04
N GLU A 34 9.89 0.21 -7.47
CA GLU A 34 10.61 0.15 -6.19
C GLU A 34 9.65 0.14 -4.99
N ILE A 35 8.44 0.68 -5.18
CA ILE A 35 7.33 0.67 -4.24
C ILE A 35 6.10 0.18 -4.99
N VAL A 36 5.45 -0.86 -4.47
CA VAL A 36 4.19 -1.39 -5.01
C VAL A 36 3.11 -1.27 -3.95
N MET A 37 1.93 -0.81 -4.33
CA MET A 37 0.86 -0.47 -3.41
C MET A 37 -0.43 -1.16 -3.84
N ALA A 38 -1.18 -1.68 -2.87
CA ALA A 38 -2.56 -2.12 -3.05
C ALA A 38 -3.51 -1.14 -2.36
N ASN A 39 -4.78 -1.21 -2.74
CA ASN A 39 -5.84 -0.50 -2.04
C ASN A 39 -6.34 -1.31 -0.82
N PHE A 40 -7.21 -0.72 -0.01
CA PHE A 40 -7.66 -1.26 1.27
C PHE A 40 -9.18 -1.06 1.46
N PHE A 41 -9.75 -1.80 2.42
CA PHE A 41 -11.12 -1.59 2.88
C PHE A 41 -11.10 -1.35 4.38
N PHE A 42 -11.96 -0.45 4.87
CA PHE A 42 -12.14 -0.28 6.30
C PHE A 42 -13.08 -1.34 6.84
N TYR A 43 -12.69 -2.02 7.91
CA TYR A 43 -13.59 -2.83 8.70
C TYR A 43 -14.10 -2.02 9.89
N VAL A 44 -15.42 -1.88 10.01
CA VAL A 44 -16.06 -1.14 11.10
C VAL A 44 -16.55 -2.16 12.13
N GLU A 45 -15.81 -2.29 13.23
CA GLU A 45 -16.10 -3.31 14.26
C GLU A 45 -17.51 -3.20 14.82
N GLY A 46 -17.99 -1.97 15.07
CA GLY A 46 -19.33 -1.73 15.60
C GLY A 46 -20.47 -2.19 14.68
N GLU A 47 -20.22 -2.26 13.37
CA GLU A 47 -21.17 -2.69 12.35
C GLU A 47 -20.90 -4.13 11.88
N ALA A 48 -19.81 -4.74 12.36
CA ALA A 48 -19.29 -6.04 11.91
C ALA A 48 -19.17 -6.16 10.37
N GLY A 49 -18.88 -5.05 9.68
CA GLY A 49 -18.94 -4.96 8.22
C GLY A 49 -17.79 -4.17 7.61
N PHE A 50 -17.62 -4.31 6.29
CA PHE A 50 -16.65 -3.55 5.52
C PHE A 50 -17.29 -2.33 4.87
N GLN A 51 -16.63 -1.18 4.97
CA GLN A 51 -16.92 -0.03 4.13
C GLN A 51 -16.20 -0.21 2.79
N VAL A 52 -16.97 -0.58 1.78
CA VAL A 52 -16.50 -0.86 0.42
C VAL A 52 -16.86 0.33 -0.47
N ALA A 53 -15.87 1.18 -0.77
CA ALA A 53 -16.06 2.38 -1.60
C ALA A 53 -15.96 2.12 -3.11
N PHE A 54 -15.46 0.94 -3.51
CA PHE A 54 -15.21 0.57 -4.90
C PHE A 54 -15.38 -0.95 -5.08
N SER A 55 -15.68 -1.36 -6.29
CA SER A 55 -15.98 -2.74 -6.69
C SER A 55 -14.84 -3.35 -7.51
N LYS A 56 -15.02 -4.59 -7.96
CA LYS A 56 -14.08 -5.23 -8.88
C LYS A 56 -14.02 -4.56 -10.24
N ASP A 57 -15.11 -3.92 -10.67
CA ASP A 57 -15.19 -3.25 -11.97
C ASP A 57 -14.37 -1.94 -11.98
N ASP A 58 -14.02 -1.43 -10.79
CA ASP A 58 -13.18 -0.25 -10.60
C ASP A 58 -11.68 -0.59 -10.54
N TYR A 59 -11.30 -1.86 -10.73
CA TYR A 59 -9.90 -2.29 -10.68
C TYR A 59 -9.07 -1.63 -11.78
N PHE A 60 -7.94 -1.03 -11.39
CA PHE A 60 -6.92 -0.57 -12.31
C PHE A 60 -5.51 -0.77 -11.72
N GLU A 61 -4.53 -0.81 -12.61
CA GLU A 61 -3.11 -0.74 -12.28
C GLU A 61 -2.51 0.45 -13.01
N GLN A 62 -1.68 1.24 -12.33
CA GLN A 62 -0.97 2.36 -12.93
C GLN A 62 0.43 2.47 -12.33
N VAL A 63 1.43 2.60 -13.20
CA VAL A 63 2.79 2.95 -12.78
C VAL A 63 2.92 4.46 -12.81
N TYR A 64 3.41 5.04 -11.72
CA TYR A 64 3.62 6.47 -11.57
C TYR A 64 5.11 6.76 -11.43
N THR A 65 5.57 7.84 -12.05
CA THR A 65 6.80 8.52 -11.61
C THR A 65 6.56 9.19 -10.24
N PRO A 66 7.61 9.50 -9.46
CA PRO A 66 7.45 10.19 -8.18
C PRO A 66 6.64 11.49 -8.28
N THR A 67 6.87 12.30 -9.32
CA THR A 67 6.13 13.56 -9.55
C THR A 67 4.65 13.31 -9.81
N GLU A 68 4.32 12.32 -10.64
CA GLU A 68 2.91 11.97 -10.91
C GLU A 68 2.22 11.42 -9.67
N TRP A 69 2.92 10.61 -8.87
CA TRP A 69 2.39 10.10 -7.60
C TRP A 69 2.12 11.24 -6.63
N LEU A 70 3.08 12.14 -6.39
CA LEU A 70 2.89 13.29 -5.48
C LEU A 70 1.76 14.22 -5.91
N ALA A 71 1.48 14.34 -7.21
CA ALA A 71 0.34 15.11 -7.71
C ALA A 71 -1.03 14.52 -7.31
N MET A 72 -1.05 13.29 -6.78
CA MET A 72 -2.27 12.60 -6.33
C MET A 72 -2.56 12.79 -4.84
N GLU A 73 -1.66 13.41 -4.06
CA GLU A 73 -1.73 13.50 -2.59
C GLU A 73 -3.10 13.95 -2.04
N TYR A 74 -3.77 14.89 -2.72
CA TYR A 74 -5.06 15.42 -2.27
C TYR A 74 -6.27 14.85 -3.02
N LYS A 75 -6.07 13.85 -3.88
CA LYS A 75 -7.20 13.19 -4.56
C LYS A 75 -7.87 12.20 -3.63
N ARG A 76 -9.19 12.33 -3.53
CA ARG A 76 -10.03 11.48 -2.68
C ARG A 76 -10.53 10.22 -3.38
N ASP A 77 -10.36 10.15 -4.70
CA ASP A 77 -10.74 8.97 -5.46
C ASP A 77 -9.96 7.76 -4.95
N PHE A 78 -10.66 6.66 -4.73
CA PHE A 78 -10.08 5.37 -4.32
C PHE A 78 -9.26 5.41 -3.02
N GLY A 79 -9.44 6.40 -2.14
CA GLY A 79 -8.67 6.49 -0.88
C GLY A 79 -7.18 6.77 -1.09
N ILE A 80 -6.80 7.38 -2.21
CA ILE A 80 -5.39 7.62 -2.56
C ILE A 80 -4.71 8.55 -1.54
N SER A 81 -5.40 9.57 -1.02
CA SER A 81 -4.82 10.50 -0.05
C SER A 81 -4.31 9.80 1.22
N GLU A 82 -5.00 8.77 1.67
CA GLU A 82 -4.73 8.01 2.88
C GLU A 82 -3.46 7.16 2.71
N CYS A 83 -3.14 6.77 1.47
CA CYS A 83 -1.91 6.05 1.17
C CYS A 83 -0.64 6.86 1.45
N PHE A 84 -0.71 8.19 1.57
CA PHE A 84 0.45 9.06 1.86
C PHE A 84 0.80 9.13 3.35
N SER A 85 -0.17 8.89 4.24
CA SER A 85 0.01 9.03 5.69
C SER A 85 0.29 7.70 6.39
N VAL A 86 0.28 6.58 5.66
CA VAL A 86 0.41 5.23 6.24
C VAL A 86 1.48 4.39 5.54
N PRO A 87 2.23 3.54 6.25
CA PRO A 87 3.25 2.68 5.65
C PRO A 87 2.69 1.31 5.19
N TRP A 88 1.55 0.87 5.70
CA TRP A 88 0.94 -0.40 5.35
C TRP A 88 0.30 -0.38 3.95
N GLY A 89 -0.06 -1.58 3.47
CA GLY A 89 -0.63 -1.79 2.13
C GLY A 89 0.40 -1.70 1.00
N LYS A 90 1.70 -1.66 1.35
CA LYS A 90 2.79 -1.39 0.43
C LYS A 90 3.93 -2.41 0.60
N LEU A 91 4.55 -2.74 -0.53
CA LEU A 91 5.77 -3.53 -0.65
C LEU A 91 6.89 -2.58 -1.08
N TYR A 92 7.92 -2.46 -0.25
CA TYR A 92 9.06 -1.58 -0.49
C TYR A 92 10.31 -2.38 -0.78
N ARG A 93 11.11 -1.96 -1.76
CA ARG A 93 12.53 -2.34 -1.84
C ARG A 93 13.21 -1.99 -0.52
N ARG A 94 13.87 -2.96 0.13
CA ARG A 94 14.50 -2.74 1.45
C ARG A 94 15.54 -1.63 1.41
N GLN A 95 16.28 -1.47 0.31
CA GLN A 95 17.31 -0.44 0.15
C GLN A 95 16.78 0.99 0.30
N LEU A 96 15.48 1.23 0.08
CA LEU A 96 14.88 2.55 0.32
C LEU A 96 14.94 2.98 1.80
N TRP A 97 15.13 2.02 2.70
CA TRP A 97 15.23 2.24 4.14
C TRP A 97 16.66 2.35 4.65
N ASP A 98 17.66 2.35 3.75
CA ASP A 98 19.06 2.52 4.16
C ASP A 98 19.32 3.94 4.70
N ASP A 99 18.58 4.95 4.19
CA ASP A 99 18.69 6.37 4.57
C ASP A 99 17.37 6.98 5.09
N VAL A 100 16.30 6.19 5.22
CA VAL A 100 14.97 6.65 5.63
C VAL A 100 14.54 5.94 6.90
N ALA A 101 14.08 6.70 7.89
CA ALA A 101 13.53 6.19 9.14
C ALA A 101 12.27 6.96 9.54
N PHE A 102 11.40 6.30 10.30
CA PHE A 102 10.32 7.01 10.99
C PHE A 102 10.92 7.99 12.01
N PRO A 103 10.34 9.19 12.16
CA PRO A 103 10.79 10.13 13.16
C PRO A 103 10.67 9.50 14.56
N VAL A 104 11.71 9.68 15.36
CA VAL A 104 11.70 9.47 16.80
C VAL A 104 11.62 10.85 17.45
N ASP A 105 10.84 10.97 18.52
CA ASP A 105 10.63 12.24 19.23
C ASP A 105 11.95 12.97 19.60
#